data_AF-A0A2Z6AUE3-F1
#
_entry.id   AF-A0A2Z6AUE3-F1
#
_cell.length_a   1.000
_cell.length_b   1.000
_cell.length_c   1.000
_cell.angle_alpha   90.00
_cell.angle_beta   90.00
_cell.angle_gamma   90.00
#
_symmetry.space_group_name_H-M   'P 1'
#
loop_
_entity.id
_entity.type
_entity.pdbx_description
1 polymer ?
#
loop_
_entity_poly.entity_id
_entity_poly.type
_entity_poly.pdbx_seq_one_letter_code
_entity_poly.pdbx_strand_id
1 'polypeptide(L)'
;MTVCLSLARAALLAVFSVALSLTLVSASVAAVDTSTPAGDNGAAPGRKLARQAVKDKQLWITSDHSKHEVLQQDFKTPEDLTKACLTCHTEAATQFHKTIHWTWLDPNLPKEEQVGKGGLVINNF
;
A
#
# COMPACT_ATOMS: atom_id res chain seq x y z
N MET A 1 65.93 17.95 19.95
CA MET A 1 65.33 16.66 19.54
C MET A 1 63.80 16.64 19.52
N THR A 2 63.10 17.53 20.23
CA THR A 2 61.63 17.54 20.35
C THR A 2 60.88 18.03 19.10
N VAL A 3 61.47 18.93 18.30
CA VAL A 3 60.82 19.50 17.10
C VAL A 3 60.78 18.49 15.95
N CYS A 4 61.81 17.64 15.80
CA CYS A 4 61.89 16.63 14.74
C CYS A 4 60.85 15.50 14.92
N LEU A 5 60.52 15.15 16.16
CA LEU A 5 59.54 14.11 16.49
C LEU A 5 58.09 14.56 16.24
N SER A 6 57.82 15.87 16.32
CA SER A 6 56.49 16.45 16.11
C SER A 6 56.13 16.56 14.62
N LEU A 7 57.11 16.84 13.75
CA LEU A 7 56.89 16.83 12.30
C LEU A 7 56.69 15.42 11.75
N ALA A 8 57.41 14.41 12.27
CA ALA A 8 57.22 13.02 11.87
C ALA A 8 55.83 12.48 12.24
N ARG A 9 55.29 12.84 13.41
CA ARG A 9 53.92 12.49 13.83
C ARG A 9 52.84 13.14 12.96
N ALA A 10 53.02 14.40 12.58
CA ALA A 10 52.07 15.11 11.71
C ALA A 10 52.04 14.52 10.30
N ALA A 11 53.20 14.11 9.75
CA ALA A 11 53.28 13.44 8.46
C ALA A 11 52.63 12.05 8.48
N LEU A 12 52.84 11.25 9.54
CA LEU A 12 52.20 9.93 9.68
C LEU A 12 50.67 10.04 9.84
N LEU A 13 50.16 11.02 10.59
CA LEU A 13 48.72 11.27 10.75
C LEU A 13 48.06 11.77 9.44
N ALA A 14 48.76 12.58 8.66
CA ALA A 14 48.27 13.05 7.36
C ALA A 14 48.20 11.92 6.32
N VAL A 15 49.21 11.04 6.28
CA VAL A 15 49.22 9.89 5.36
C VAL A 15 48.14 8.87 5.72
N PHE A 16 47.87 8.63 7.01
CA PHE A 16 46.77 7.77 7.45
C PHE A 16 45.38 8.36 7.12
N SER A 17 45.19 9.67 7.26
CA SER A 17 43.91 10.33 6.91
C SER A 17 43.64 10.33 5.41
N VAL A 18 44.67 10.45 4.56
CA VAL A 18 44.53 10.37 3.09
C VAL A 18 44.31 8.92 2.63
N ALA A 19 44.97 7.93 3.25
CA ALA A 19 44.75 6.52 2.94
C ALA A 19 43.34 6.04 3.34
N LEU A 20 42.83 6.49 4.50
CA LEU A 20 41.49 6.14 4.97
C LEU A 20 40.39 6.76 4.11
N SER A 21 40.61 7.97 3.58
CA SER A 21 39.67 8.63 2.66
C SER A 21 39.70 8.04 1.24
N LEU A 22 40.81 7.43 0.81
CA LEU A 22 40.91 6.79 -0.50
C LEU A 22 40.25 5.39 -0.55
N THR A 23 40.15 4.68 0.58
CA THR A 23 39.53 3.34 0.64
C THR A 23 38.00 3.32 0.77
N LEU A 24 37.36 4.46 0.99
CA LEU A 24 35.90 4.57 1.15
C LEU A 24 35.13 4.87 -0.15
N VAL A 25 35.83 5.11 -1.27
CA VAL A 25 35.24 5.48 -2.58
C VAL A 25 35.30 4.30 -3.57
N SER A 26 34.84 3.11 -3.20
CA SER A 26 34.70 2.00 -4.17
C SER A 26 33.57 1.00 -3.90
N ALA A 27 32.71 1.23 -2.90
CA ALA A 27 31.56 0.37 -2.64
C ALA A 27 30.24 0.99 -3.13
N SER A 28 30.20 1.47 -4.37
CA SER A 28 28.97 1.79 -5.07
C SER A 28 28.64 0.66 -6.03
N VAL A 29 28.30 -0.52 -5.50
CA VAL A 29 27.55 -1.50 -6.30
C VAL A 29 26.20 -0.84 -6.55
N ALA A 30 25.99 -0.35 -7.76
CA ALA A 30 24.68 0.05 -8.22
C ALA A 30 23.76 -1.15 -8.03
N ALA A 31 22.86 -1.06 -7.04
CA ALA A 31 21.68 -1.91 -7.04
C ALA A 31 20.99 -1.63 -8.37
N VAL A 32 21.09 -2.57 -9.31
CA VAL A 32 20.23 -2.59 -10.49
C VAL A 32 18.82 -2.64 -9.93
N ASP A 33 18.15 -1.50 -9.98
CA ASP A 33 16.76 -1.39 -9.65
C ASP A 33 15.98 -2.12 -10.75
N THR A 34 15.71 -3.41 -10.52
CA THR A 34 14.87 -4.23 -11.38
C THR A 34 13.40 -3.75 -11.40
N SER A 35 13.09 -2.60 -10.77
CA SER A 35 11.78 -1.97 -10.83
C SER A 35 11.48 -1.25 -12.14
N THR A 36 12.38 -1.27 -13.14
CA THR A 36 12.02 -0.84 -14.50
C THR A 36 10.80 -1.64 -14.95
N PRO A 37 9.61 -1.03 -15.10
CA PRO A 37 8.45 -1.77 -15.53
C PRO A 37 8.75 -2.21 -16.95
N ALA A 38 8.86 -3.54 -17.17
CA ALA A 38 8.83 -4.09 -18.51
C ALA A 38 7.61 -3.47 -19.21
N GLY A 39 7.89 -2.68 -20.27
CA GLY A 39 6.88 -1.97 -21.03
C GLY A 39 5.71 -2.88 -21.39
N ASP A 40 4.51 -2.32 -21.45
CA ASP A 40 3.20 -2.98 -21.62
C ASP A 40 3.00 -3.66 -22.99
N ASN A 41 4.05 -4.29 -23.51
CA ASN A 41 4.11 -4.97 -24.79
C ASN A 41 3.50 -6.38 -24.66
N GLY A 42 2.20 -6.46 -24.39
CA GLY A 42 1.45 -7.73 -24.43
C GLY A 42 1.26 -8.45 -23.10
N ALA A 43 1.19 -7.72 -21.98
CA ALA A 43 0.86 -8.35 -20.69
C ALA A 43 -0.54 -9.01 -20.74
N ALA A 44 -0.60 -10.29 -20.37
CA ALA A 44 -1.86 -11.03 -20.26
C ALA A 44 -2.89 -10.23 -19.43
N PRO A 45 -4.19 -10.25 -19.79
CA PRO A 45 -5.21 -9.44 -19.12
C PRO A 45 -5.19 -9.55 -17.59
N GLY A 46 -4.96 -10.75 -17.05
CA GLY A 46 -4.83 -10.98 -15.62
C GLY A 46 -3.71 -10.18 -14.93
N ARG A 47 -2.56 -9.99 -15.59
CA ARG A 47 -1.47 -9.17 -15.06
C ARG A 47 -1.82 -7.68 -15.05
N LYS A 48 -2.58 -7.21 -16.05
CA LYS A 48 -3.06 -5.83 -16.09
C LYS A 48 -4.06 -5.57 -14.96
N LEU A 49 -5.00 -6.49 -14.75
CA LEU A 49 -5.98 -6.41 -13.66
C LEU A 49 -5.32 -6.45 -12.27
N ALA A 50 -4.34 -7.34 -12.07
CA ALA A 50 -3.60 -7.42 -10.82
C ALA A 50 -2.82 -6.13 -10.52
N ARG A 51 -2.14 -5.55 -11.52
CA ARG A 51 -1.46 -4.25 -11.38
C ARG A 51 -2.44 -3.12 -11.07
N GLN A 52 -3.61 -3.13 -11.69
CA GLN A 52 -4.65 -2.14 -11.41
C GLN A 52 -5.19 -2.28 -9.98
N ALA A 53 -5.27 -3.50 -9.44
CA ALA A 53 -5.75 -3.75 -8.08
C ALA A 53 -4.79 -3.23 -6.98
N VAL A 54 -3.49 -3.13 -7.28
CA VAL A 54 -2.47 -2.64 -6.32
C VAL A 54 -2.03 -1.20 -6.60
N LYS A 55 -2.57 -0.54 -7.62
CA LYS A 55 -2.19 0.83 -7.96
C LYS A 55 -2.75 1.78 -6.92
N ASP A 56 -1.88 2.60 -6.33
CA ASP A 56 -2.29 3.66 -5.41
C ASP A 56 -3.38 4.54 -6.04
N LYS A 57 -4.54 4.54 -5.41
CA LYS A 57 -5.68 5.35 -5.84
C LYS A 57 -5.68 6.64 -5.04
N GLN A 58 -5.57 7.77 -5.74
CA GLN A 58 -5.94 9.06 -5.16
C GLN A 58 -7.46 9.02 -4.95
N LEU A 59 -7.88 8.82 -3.70
CA LEU A 59 -9.29 8.75 -3.33
C LEU A 59 -9.80 10.19 -3.16
N TRP A 60 -10.84 10.55 -3.92
CA TRP A 60 -11.57 11.78 -3.66
C TRP A 60 -12.49 11.54 -2.47
N ILE A 61 -11.98 11.81 -1.26
CA ILE A 61 -12.70 11.70 0.00
C ILE A 61 -12.95 13.11 0.51
N THR A 62 -14.20 13.43 0.83
CA THR A 62 -14.61 14.77 1.32
C THR A 62 -14.66 14.85 2.85
N SER A 63 -14.57 13.70 3.55
CA SER A 63 -14.61 13.59 5.01
C SER A 63 -13.38 12.83 5.51
N ASP A 64 -12.58 13.49 6.33
CA ASP A 64 -11.44 12.88 7.01
C ASP A 64 -11.92 12.21 8.30
N HIS A 65 -12.15 10.89 8.22
CA HIS A 65 -12.73 10.12 9.32
C HIS A 65 -11.86 10.06 10.58
N SER A 66 -10.56 10.34 10.47
CA SER A 66 -9.65 10.40 11.62
C SER A 66 -9.97 11.57 12.57
N LYS A 67 -10.67 12.59 12.08
CA LYS A 67 -11.04 13.79 12.86
C LYS A 67 -12.35 13.64 13.62
N HIS A 68 -13.10 12.56 13.42
CA HIS A 68 -14.40 12.35 14.07
C HIS A 68 -14.21 11.63 15.39
N GLU A 69 -14.49 12.31 16.51
CA GLU A 69 -14.35 11.75 17.87
C GLU A 69 -15.11 10.43 18.06
N VAL A 70 -16.27 10.26 17.41
CA VAL A 70 -17.07 9.02 17.47
C VAL A 70 -16.31 7.80 16.93
N LEU A 71 -15.28 7.99 16.10
CA LEU A 71 -14.42 6.94 15.56
C LEU A 71 -13.08 6.79 16.30
N GLN A 72 -12.77 7.68 17.26
CA GLN A 72 -11.52 7.68 18.03
C GLN A 72 -11.65 6.84 19.31
N GLN A 73 -12.08 5.60 19.15
CA GLN A 73 -12.25 4.66 20.26
C GLN A 73 -11.96 3.23 19.81
N ASP A 74 -11.66 2.36 20.77
CA ASP A 74 -11.51 0.94 20.51
C ASP A 74 -12.89 0.30 20.30
N PHE A 75 -13.07 -0.35 19.15
CA PHE A 75 -14.27 -1.13 18.86
C PHE A 75 -14.04 -2.59 19.21
N LYS A 76 -14.94 -3.17 20.02
CA LYS A 76 -14.86 -4.58 20.43
C LYS A 76 -15.35 -5.52 19.34
N THR A 77 -16.33 -5.08 18.57
CA THR A 77 -16.88 -5.85 17.45
C THR A 77 -17.07 -4.98 16.21
N PRO A 78 -17.10 -5.56 15.00
CA PRO A 78 -17.38 -4.82 13.77
C PRO A 78 -18.76 -4.15 13.75
N GLU A 79 -19.75 -4.71 14.44
CA GLU A 79 -21.09 -4.14 14.57
C GLU A 79 -21.08 -2.83 15.36
N ASP A 80 -20.21 -2.72 16.37
CA ASP A 80 -20.05 -1.48 17.14
C ASP A 80 -19.49 -0.36 16.28
N LEU A 81 -18.52 -0.66 15.39
CA LEU A 81 -18.03 0.28 14.38
C LEU A 81 -19.15 0.67 13.40
N THR A 82 -19.94 -0.30 12.94
CA THR A 82 -21.07 -0.05 12.04
C THR A 82 -22.09 0.89 12.68
N LYS A 83 -22.41 0.71 13.96
CA LYS A 83 -23.31 1.62 14.71
C LYS A 83 -22.76 3.05 14.72
N ALA A 84 -21.44 3.24 14.92
CA ALA A 84 -20.82 4.55 14.86
C ALA A 84 -20.96 5.20 13.47
N CYS A 85 -20.72 4.45 12.39
CA CYS A 85 -20.92 4.93 11.02
C CYS A 85 -22.37 5.38 10.77
N LEU A 86 -23.35 4.62 11.26
CA LEU A 86 -24.78 4.90 11.07
C LEU A 86 -25.29 6.13 11.84
N THR A 87 -24.49 6.70 12.76
CA THR A 87 -24.85 7.98 13.41
C THR A 87 -24.86 9.16 12.43
N CYS A 88 -24.09 9.08 11.34
CA CYS A 88 -24.09 10.08 10.27
C CYS A 88 -24.63 9.51 8.95
N HIS A 89 -24.44 8.22 8.69
CA HIS A 89 -24.86 7.54 7.46
C HIS A 89 -26.17 6.76 7.64
N THR A 90 -27.23 7.44 8.08
CA THR A 90 -28.49 6.81 8.53
C THR A 90 -29.16 5.92 7.48
N GLU A 91 -29.03 6.24 6.18
CA GLU A 91 -29.63 5.48 5.08
C GLU A 91 -28.66 4.52 4.39
N ALA A 92 -27.36 4.58 4.71
CA ALA A 92 -26.35 3.86 3.94
C ALA A 92 -26.51 2.35 4.04
N ALA A 93 -26.89 1.80 5.21
CA ALA A 93 -27.17 0.38 5.35
C ALA A 93 -28.30 -0.06 4.40
N THR A 94 -29.43 0.66 4.42
CA THR A 94 -30.58 0.36 3.56
C THR A 94 -30.24 0.46 2.07
N GLN A 95 -29.40 1.42 1.69
CA GLN A 95 -28.93 1.57 0.31
C GLN A 95 -27.98 0.43 -0.08
N PHE A 96 -26.99 0.12 0.76
CA PHE A 96 -26.00 -0.92 0.52
C PHE A 96 -26.64 -2.31 0.40
N HIS A 97 -27.65 -2.60 1.24
CA HIS A 97 -28.36 -3.87 1.23
C HIS A 97 -29.14 -4.15 -0.08
N LYS A 98 -29.35 -3.13 -0.93
CA LYS A 98 -29.97 -3.28 -2.25
C LYS A 98 -28.98 -3.64 -3.35
N THR A 99 -27.68 -3.61 -3.06
CA THR A 99 -26.61 -3.82 -4.06
C THR A 99 -26.17 -5.28 -4.15
N ILE A 100 -25.57 -5.65 -5.28
CA ILE A 100 -24.91 -6.95 -5.48
C ILE A 100 -23.84 -7.23 -4.41
N HIS A 101 -23.23 -6.21 -3.80
CA HIS A 101 -22.19 -6.43 -2.77
C HIS A 101 -22.76 -6.96 -1.45
N TRP A 102 -24.06 -6.77 -1.21
CA TRP A 102 -24.76 -7.34 -0.06
C TRP A 102 -25.50 -8.62 -0.42
N THR A 103 -26.32 -8.57 -1.47
CA THR A 103 -27.16 -9.71 -1.86
C THR A 103 -26.35 -10.83 -2.50
N TRP A 104 -25.22 -10.48 -3.14
CA TRP A 104 -24.44 -11.35 -4.00
C TRP A 104 -25.25 -11.98 -5.13
N LEU A 105 -26.35 -11.35 -5.53
CA LEU A 105 -27.19 -11.75 -6.67
C LEU A 105 -26.94 -10.82 -7.86
N ASP A 106 -26.92 -11.39 -9.07
CA ASP A 106 -26.75 -10.64 -10.31
C ASP A 106 -27.94 -9.68 -10.52
N PRO A 107 -27.72 -8.35 -10.53
CA PRO A 107 -28.80 -7.39 -10.70
C PRO A 107 -29.35 -7.33 -12.13
N ASN A 108 -28.72 -8.01 -13.10
CA ASN A 108 -29.13 -8.03 -14.50
C ASN A 108 -30.07 -9.19 -14.84
N LEU A 109 -30.31 -10.11 -13.91
CA LEU A 109 -31.18 -11.27 -14.10
C LEU A 109 -32.45 -11.17 -13.24
N PRO A 110 -33.55 -11.85 -13.64
CA PRO A 110 -34.74 -11.97 -12.81
C PRO A 110 -34.39 -12.53 -11.42
N LYS A 111 -34.98 -11.94 -10.37
CA LYS A 111 -34.65 -12.31 -8.98
C LYS A 111 -35.00 -13.76 -8.66
N GLU A 112 -36.00 -14.31 -9.33
CA GLU A 112 -36.50 -15.66 -9.17
C GLU A 112 -35.45 -16.71 -9.59
N GLU A 113 -34.54 -16.35 -10.51
CA GLU A 113 -33.45 -17.22 -10.95
C GLU A 113 -32.35 -17.36 -9.89
N GLN A 114 -32.27 -16.41 -8.95
CA GLN A 114 -31.31 -16.40 -7.83
C GLN A 114 -29.85 -16.62 -8.28
N VAL A 115 -29.47 -16.13 -9.46
CA VAL A 115 -28.10 -16.29 -9.97
C VAL A 115 -27.15 -15.32 -9.27
N GLY A 116 -25.97 -15.81 -8.87
CA GLY A 116 -24.93 -15.04 -8.21
C GLY A 116 -24.27 -15.81 -7.07
N LYS A 117 -23.21 -15.25 -6.47
CA LYS A 117 -22.48 -15.90 -5.37
C LYS A 117 -23.36 -16.16 -4.13
N GLY A 118 -24.45 -15.41 -3.95
CA GLY A 118 -25.45 -15.60 -2.90
C GLY A 118 -26.54 -16.62 -3.26
N GLY A 119 -26.51 -17.21 -4.46
CA GLY A 119 -27.47 -18.21 -4.92
C GLY A 119 -26.82 -19.22 -5.88
N LEU A 120 -27.38 -19.39 -7.08
CA LEU A 120 -26.85 -20.29 -8.09
C LEU A 120 -25.57 -19.71 -8.72
N VAL A 121 -24.46 -20.40 -8.49
CA VAL A 121 -23.15 -20.06 -9.03
C VAL A 121 -22.43 -21.32 -9.52
N ILE A 122 -21.80 -21.22 -10.69
CA ILE A 122 -20.91 -22.24 -11.22
C ILE A 122 -19.53 -21.62 -11.35
N ASN A 123 -18.53 -22.30 -10.81
CA ASN A 123 -17.13 -21.93 -10.98
C ASN A 123 -16.27 -23.22 -11.11
N ASN A 124 -15.00 -23.05 -11.44
CA ASN A 124 -14.02 -24.14 -11.56
C ASN A 124 -12.81 -23.93 -10.61
N PHE A 125 -13.06 -23.33 -9.45
CA PHE A 125 -12.08 -23.05 -8.39
C PHE A 125 -12.25 -24.01 -7.21
#